data_AF-D9VKJ4-F1
#
_entry.id   AF-D9VKJ4-F1
#
_cell.length_a   1.000
_cell.length_b   1.000
_cell.length_c   1.000
_cell.angle_alpha   90.00
_cell.angle_beta   90.00
_cell.angle_gamma   90.00
#
_symmetry.space_group_name_H-M   'P 1'
#
loop_
_entity.id
_entity.type
_entity.pdbx_description
1 polymer ?
#
loop_
_entity_poly.entity_id
_entity_poly.type
_entity_poly.pdbx_seq_one_letter_code
_entity_poly.pdbx_strand_id
1 'polypeptide(L)'
;MEAEAGPGARLALRSAAATLALPGRTGEPARYDVRLSLADGAAVRWLPEPLVSVRGSDLRATTRAELAPTARLLLREEQVLGRSAEPPGLLRSRLTVTRDGRPLLDQELSCGPGAPGGWDGPAVTAGHRALGQLLVVDPRFAQDPPRAALLGEFAAATPLAGPAVLVTALAPDALRLRELLDGAMRTYGW
;
A
#
# COMPACT_ATOMS: atom_id res chain seq x y z
N MET A 1 -3.85 9.03 11.95
CA MET A 1 -2.95 10.09 11.45
C MET A 1 -3.63 10.73 10.25
N GLU A 2 -3.54 12.05 10.15
CA GLU A 2 -4.16 12.82 9.07
C GLU A 2 -3.11 13.77 8.49
N ALA A 3 -3.09 13.92 7.16
CA ALA A 3 -2.22 14.85 6.46
C ALA A 3 -2.99 15.53 5.33
N GLU A 4 -2.87 16.85 5.27
CA GLU A 4 -3.51 17.68 4.25
C GLU A 4 -2.44 18.43 3.44
N ALA A 5 -2.53 18.33 2.12
CA ALA A 5 -1.69 19.07 1.19
C ALA A 5 -2.56 20.12 0.48
N GLY A 6 -2.33 21.39 0.83
CA GLY A 6 -3.00 22.53 0.20
C GLY A 6 -2.62 22.72 -1.28
N PRO A 7 -3.28 23.68 -1.97
CA PRO A 7 -3.10 23.86 -3.42
C PRO A 7 -1.63 24.01 -3.82
N GLY A 8 -1.18 23.23 -4.80
CA GLY A 8 0.18 23.24 -5.32
C GLY A 8 1.28 22.73 -4.36
N ALA A 9 0.93 22.29 -3.15
CA ALA A 9 1.90 21.82 -2.16
C ALA A 9 2.64 20.57 -2.64
N ARG A 10 3.93 20.45 -2.27
CA ARG A 10 4.75 19.29 -2.61
C ARG A 10 5.36 18.69 -1.35
N LEU A 11 4.92 17.49 -0.99
CA LEU A 11 5.30 16.83 0.27
C LEU A 11 5.88 15.44 0.01
N ALA A 12 6.87 15.06 0.82
CA ALA A 12 7.32 13.68 0.94
C ALA A 12 7.25 13.29 2.42
N LEU A 13 6.30 12.42 2.76
CA LEU A 13 6.11 11.91 4.11
C LEU A 13 6.71 10.51 4.21
N ARG A 14 7.56 10.32 5.22
CA ARG A 14 8.26 9.07 5.51
C ARG A 14 8.12 8.77 7.00
N SER A 15 8.24 7.50 7.40
CA SER A 15 8.41 7.16 8.81
C SER A 15 9.88 6.90 9.14
N ALA A 16 10.25 7.02 10.41
CA ALA A 16 11.62 6.83 10.86
C ALA A 16 12.00 5.34 11.01
N ALA A 17 11.01 4.48 11.23
CA ALA A 17 11.20 3.06 11.49
C ALA A 17 9.96 2.26 11.08
N ALA A 18 10.16 0.95 10.98
CA ALA A 18 9.08 -0.02 10.77
C ALA A 18 8.06 0.04 11.91
N THR A 19 6.79 -0.18 11.57
CA THR A 19 5.69 -0.31 12.54
C THR A 19 5.53 -1.78 12.90
N LEU A 20 5.61 -2.13 14.19
CA LEU A 20 5.35 -3.49 14.66
C LEU A 20 3.95 -3.57 15.30
N ALA A 21 3.08 -4.42 14.77
CA ALA A 21 1.83 -4.78 15.44
C ALA A 21 2.12 -5.90 16.45
N LEU A 22 1.88 -5.65 17.73
CA LEU A 22 2.13 -6.60 18.83
C LEU A 22 0.82 -7.14 19.41
N PRO A 23 0.84 -8.31 20.08
CA PRO A 23 -0.33 -8.83 20.79
C PRO A 23 -0.84 -7.85 21.85
N GLY A 24 -2.13 -7.51 21.77
CA GLY A 24 -2.82 -6.70 22.78
C GLY A 24 -3.23 -7.53 24.00
N ARG A 25 -3.25 -6.92 25.19
CA ARG A 25 -3.65 -7.59 26.44
C ARG A 25 -5.14 -7.96 26.50
N THR A 26 -5.98 -7.23 25.78
CA THR A 26 -7.45 -7.34 25.82
C THR A 26 -8.01 -8.21 24.70
N GLY A 27 -7.18 -8.61 23.72
CA GLY A 27 -7.64 -9.30 22.51
C GLY A 27 -8.33 -8.40 21.48
N GLU A 28 -8.52 -7.11 21.77
CA GLU A 28 -9.10 -6.15 20.82
C GLU A 28 -8.13 -5.84 19.67
N PRO A 29 -8.61 -5.72 18.42
CA PRO A 29 -7.76 -5.39 17.29
C PRO A 29 -7.14 -4.00 17.41
N ALA A 30 -5.83 -3.93 17.18
CA ALA A 30 -5.12 -2.68 16.98
C ALA A 30 -5.57 -1.99 15.69
N ARG A 31 -5.49 -0.66 15.65
CA ARG A 31 -5.88 0.15 14.49
C ARG A 31 -4.74 1.05 14.04
N TYR A 32 -4.49 1.07 12.73
CA TYR A 32 -3.58 2.00 12.08
C TYR A 32 -4.34 2.73 10.97
N ASP A 33 -4.81 3.95 11.25
CA ASP A 33 -5.65 4.72 10.32
C ASP A 33 -4.90 5.93 9.77
N VAL A 34 -4.83 6.04 8.44
CA VAL A 34 -4.23 7.13 7.68
C VAL A 34 -5.29 7.80 6.81
N ARG A 35 -5.35 9.14 6.84
CA ARG A 35 -6.16 9.96 5.93
C ARG A 35 -5.27 10.99 5.24
N LEU A 36 -5.33 11.02 3.91
CA LEU A 36 -4.60 11.95 3.06
C LEU A 36 -5.60 12.78 2.26
N SER A 37 -5.52 14.09 2.35
CA SER A 37 -6.33 15.01 1.54
C SER A 37 -5.41 15.87 0.67
N LEU A 38 -5.60 15.81 -0.65
CA LEU A 38 -4.74 16.50 -1.60
C LEU A 38 -5.58 17.46 -2.46
N ALA A 39 -5.33 18.76 -2.31
CA ALA A 39 -5.96 19.80 -3.11
C ALA A 39 -5.38 19.88 -4.53
N ASP A 40 -5.96 20.75 -5.37
CA ASP A 40 -5.53 20.91 -6.75
C ASP A 40 -4.04 21.28 -6.87
N GLY A 41 -3.36 20.63 -7.83
CA GLY A 41 -1.92 20.76 -8.07
C GLY A 41 -1.03 20.21 -6.96
N ALA A 42 -1.59 19.69 -5.85
CA ALA A 42 -0.79 19.11 -4.79
C ALA A 42 -0.10 17.81 -5.26
N ALA A 43 1.10 17.56 -4.75
CA ALA A 43 1.91 16.40 -5.08
C ALA A 43 2.45 15.78 -3.80
N VAL A 44 1.99 14.58 -3.44
CA VAL A 44 2.38 13.90 -2.20
C VAL A 44 3.04 12.56 -2.51
N ARG A 45 4.22 12.34 -1.93
CA ARG A 45 4.84 11.02 -1.82
C ARG A 45 4.64 10.49 -0.39
N TRP A 46 3.78 9.49 -0.21
CA TRP A 46 3.54 8.77 1.04
C TRP A 46 4.36 7.48 1.05
N LEU A 47 5.46 7.49 1.79
CA LEU A 47 6.50 6.45 1.76
C LEU A 47 6.88 6.00 3.20
N PRO A 48 5.94 5.43 3.97
CA PRO A 48 6.28 4.86 5.27
C PRO A 48 7.26 3.69 5.12
N GLU A 49 7.94 3.38 6.22
CA GLU A 49 8.65 2.12 6.41
C GLU A 49 7.66 0.97 6.66
N PRO A 50 8.08 -0.30 6.52
CA PRO A 50 7.17 -1.44 6.51
C PRO A 50 6.39 -1.63 7.80
N LEU A 51 5.21 -2.20 7.66
CA LEU A 51 4.40 -2.69 8.77
C LEU A 51 4.64 -4.19 8.95
N VAL A 52 4.88 -4.65 10.17
CA VAL A 52 5.07 -6.07 10.50
C VAL A 52 3.93 -6.57 11.38
N SER A 53 3.20 -7.59 10.90
CA SER A 53 2.17 -8.31 11.65
C SER A 53 2.78 -9.46 12.43
N VAL A 54 3.09 -9.25 13.70
CA VAL A 54 3.81 -10.20 14.57
C VAL A 54 2.86 -11.28 15.09
N ARG A 55 3.39 -12.46 15.43
CA ARG A 55 2.59 -13.57 15.97
C ARG A 55 1.66 -13.10 17.10
N GLY A 56 0.37 -13.38 16.94
CA GLY A 56 -0.67 -13.07 17.92
C GLY A 56 -1.17 -11.63 17.90
N SER A 57 -0.71 -10.78 16.96
CA SER A 57 -1.37 -9.49 16.72
C SER A 57 -2.69 -9.67 15.99
N ASP A 58 -3.67 -8.82 16.24
CA ASP A 58 -4.80 -8.54 15.35
C ASP A 58 -4.73 -7.06 14.98
N LEU A 59 -4.47 -6.76 13.71
CA LEU A 59 -4.31 -5.41 13.21
C LEU A 59 -5.29 -5.11 12.07
N ARG A 60 -5.94 -3.96 12.18
CA ARG A 60 -6.69 -3.30 11.10
C ARG A 60 -5.94 -2.07 10.63
N ALA A 61 -5.42 -2.09 9.41
CA ALA A 61 -4.75 -0.96 8.77
C ALA A 61 -5.67 -0.35 7.70
N THR A 62 -5.96 0.94 7.81
CA THR A 62 -6.77 1.64 6.81
C THR A 62 -6.03 2.87 6.29
N THR A 63 -5.92 2.97 4.98
CA THR A 63 -5.43 4.17 4.31
C THR A 63 -6.53 4.73 3.42
N ARG A 64 -6.89 6.00 3.63
CA ARG A 64 -7.85 6.73 2.79
C ARG A 64 -7.16 7.92 2.15
N ALA A 65 -7.27 8.05 0.84
CA ALA A 65 -6.76 9.21 0.11
C ALA A 65 -7.85 9.85 -0.73
N GLU A 66 -8.03 11.16 -0.56
CA GLU A 66 -8.99 11.97 -1.30
C GLU A 66 -8.22 12.99 -2.14
N LEU A 67 -8.37 12.90 -3.46
CA LEU A 67 -7.61 13.69 -4.41
C LEU A 67 -8.53 14.64 -5.19
N ALA A 68 -8.13 15.90 -5.26
CA ALA A 68 -8.62 16.81 -6.28
C ALA A 68 -8.23 16.34 -7.70
N PRO A 69 -8.92 16.79 -8.76
CA PRO A 69 -8.67 16.32 -10.12
C PRO A 69 -7.21 16.43 -10.57
N THR A 70 -6.52 17.51 -10.17
CA THR A 70 -5.13 17.75 -10.63
C THR A 70 -4.07 17.31 -9.63
N ALA A 71 -4.46 16.70 -8.50
CA ALA A 71 -3.54 16.20 -7.50
C ALA A 71 -2.76 14.97 -7.98
N ARG A 72 -1.55 14.80 -7.43
CA ARG A 72 -0.65 13.67 -7.70
C ARG A 72 -0.33 12.95 -6.40
N LEU A 73 -0.49 11.64 -6.40
CA LEU A 73 -0.16 10.78 -5.26
C LEU A 73 0.80 9.69 -5.70
N LEU A 74 1.85 9.49 -4.92
CA LEU A 74 2.69 8.31 -4.96
C LEU A 74 2.64 7.69 -3.58
N LEU A 75 2.05 6.51 -3.46
CA LEU A 75 1.79 5.84 -2.18
C LEU A 75 2.39 4.45 -2.22
N ARG A 76 3.28 4.15 -1.26
CA ARG A 76 3.84 2.81 -1.05
C ARG A 76 3.33 2.22 0.26
N GLU A 77 2.86 0.98 0.20
CA GLU A 77 2.58 0.18 1.40
C GLU A 77 3.39 -1.12 1.33
N GLU A 78 4.03 -1.45 2.44
CA GLU A 78 4.81 -2.67 2.61
C GLU A 78 4.35 -3.36 3.89
N GLN A 79 3.95 -4.62 3.76
CA GLN A 79 3.42 -5.44 4.83
C GLN A 79 4.26 -6.71 4.94
N VAL A 80 4.70 -7.03 6.16
CA VAL A 80 5.54 -8.17 6.47
C VAL A 80 4.79 -9.08 7.44
N LEU A 81 4.61 -10.32 7.02
CA LEU A 81 3.89 -11.36 7.74
C LEU A 81 4.86 -12.09 8.68
N GLY A 82 4.88 -11.65 9.95
CA GLY A 82 5.77 -12.15 10.99
C GLY A 82 7.20 -11.61 10.90
N ARG A 83 7.96 -11.69 12.00
CA ARG A 83 9.42 -11.51 11.95
C ARG A 83 10.09 -12.72 11.30
N SER A 84 11.41 -12.68 11.14
CA SER A 84 12.18 -13.82 10.62
C SER A 84 11.87 -15.09 11.43
N ALA A 85 11.52 -16.17 10.71
CA ALA A 85 11.14 -17.46 11.27
C ALA A 85 9.97 -17.43 12.27
N GLU A 86 9.13 -16.40 12.22
CA GLU A 86 7.97 -16.26 13.09
C GLU A 86 6.68 -16.32 12.27
N PRO A 87 5.65 -17.07 12.72
CA PRO A 87 4.32 -17.01 12.12
C PRO A 87 3.71 -15.59 12.20
N PRO A 88 2.87 -15.19 11.24
CA PRO A 88 2.23 -13.88 11.29
C PRO A 88 1.12 -13.81 12.34
N GLY A 89 0.76 -12.58 12.71
CA GLY A 89 -0.54 -12.27 13.28
C GLY A 89 -1.61 -12.11 12.21
N LEU A 90 -2.82 -11.74 12.64
CA LEU A 90 -3.93 -11.40 11.76
C LEU A 90 -3.81 -9.96 11.29
N LEU A 91 -3.73 -9.76 9.98
CA LEU A 91 -3.65 -8.46 9.33
C LEU A 91 -4.85 -8.29 8.40
N ARG A 92 -5.59 -7.20 8.58
CA ARG A 92 -6.61 -6.72 7.65
C ARG A 92 -6.22 -5.33 7.19
N SER A 93 -5.94 -5.15 5.90
CA SER A 93 -5.59 -3.85 5.33
C SER A 93 -6.61 -3.41 4.29
N ARG A 94 -6.98 -2.13 4.30
CA ARG A 94 -7.82 -1.53 3.25
C ARG A 94 -7.26 -0.20 2.78
N LEU A 95 -7.12 -0.06 1.46
CA LEU A 95 -6.73 1.18 0.79
C LEU A 95 -7.90 1.66 -0.07
N THR A 96 -8.43 2.84 0.25
CA THR A 96 -9.47 3.49 -0.56
C THR A 96 -8.95 4.81 -1.08
N VAL A 97 -9.05 5.02 -2.39
CA VAL A 97 -8.64 6.25 -3.05
C VAL A 97 -9.79 6.80 -3.86
N THR A 98 -10.15 8.05 -3.63
CA THR A 98 -11.11 8.80 -4.45
C THR A 98 -10.39 9.91 -5.19
N ARG A 99 -10.86 10.19 -6.41
CA ARG A 99 -10.44 11.35 -7.20
C ARG A 99 -11.69 12.05 -7.70
N ASP A 100 -11.78 13.36 -7.47
CA ASP A 100 -12.96 14.15 -7.87
C ASP A 100 -14.27 13.58 -7.29
N GLY A 101 -14.23 13.16 -6.02
CA GLY A 101 -15.35 12.52 -5.32
C GLY A 101 -15.74 11.12 -5.84
N ARG A 102 -15.04 10.58 -6.84
CA ARG A 102 -15.32 9.26 -7.43
C ARG A 102 -14.31 8.21 -6.98
N PRO A 103 -14.72 6.96 -6.71
CA PRO A 103 -13.79 5.88 -6.42
C PRO A 103 -12.80 5.65 -7.56
N LEU A 104 -11.51 5.62 -7.22
CA LEU A 104 -10.40 5.26 -8.13
C LEU A 104 -9.83 3.88 -7.78
N LEU A 105 -9.73 3.56 -6.49
CA LEU A 105 -9.30 2.27 -5.97
C LEU A 105 -10.03 1.98 -4.66
N ASP A 106 -10.49 0.75 -4.48
CA ASP A 106 -10.90 0.19 -3.19
C ASP A 106 -10.37 -1.23 -3.13
N GLN A 107 -9.32 -1.44 -2.33
CA GLN A 107 -8.64 -2.71 -2.20
C GLN A 107 -8.60 -3.14 -0.75
N GLU A 108 -8.96 -4.40 -0.50
CA GLU A 108 -8.86 -5.03 0.81
C GLU A 108 -8.00 -6.29 0.73
N LEU A 109 -7.24 -6.54 1.79
CA LEU A 109 -6.44 -7.74 1.98
C LEU A 109 -6.61 -8.24 3.42
N SER A 110 -6.70 -9.56 3.57
CA SER A 110 -6.72 -10.24 4.87
C SER A 110 -5.73 -11.41 4.85
N CYS A 111 -4.78 -11.41 5.79
CA CYS A 111 -3.73 -12.42 5.90
C CYS A 111 -3.54 -12.87 7.36
N GLY A 112 -3.10 -14.12 7.53
CA GLY A 112 -2.77 -14.69 8.83
C GLY A 112 -3.91 -15.47 9.50
N PRO A 113 -3.70 -15.92 10.75
CA PRO A 113 -4.66 -16.75 11.47
C PRO A 113 -5.99 -16.02 11.68
N GLY A 114 -7.06 -16.45 11.01
CA GLY A 114 -8.39 -15.81 11.06
C GLY A 114 -8.77 -15.02 9.80
N ALA A 115 -7.90 -14.97 8.79
CA ALA A 115 -8.26 -14.57 7.43
C ALA A 115 -9.06 -15.69 6.73
N PRO A 116 -9.78 -15.40 5.62
CA PRO A 116 -10.36 -16.44 4.77
C PRO A 116 -9.33 -17.51 4.38
N GLY A 117 -9.79 -18.75 4.25
CA GLY A 117 -8.90 -19.87 3.91
C GLY A 117 -8.15 -19.66 2.60
N GLY A 118 -6.90 -20.13 2.53
CA GLY A 118 -6.06 -20.03 1.34
C GLY A 118 -5.30 -18.70 1.18
N TRP A 119 -5.27 -17.85 2.21
CA TRP A 119 -4.48 -16.61 2.19
C TRP A 119 -2.98 -16.84 1.93
N ASP A 120 -2.46 -18.02 2.27
CA ASP A 120 -1.08 -18.44 2.02
C ASP A 120 -0.92 -19.29 0.74
N GLY A 121 -2.02 -19.54 0.04
CA GLY A 121 -2.06 -20.33 -1.19
C GLY A 121 -1.60 -19.54 -2.43
N PRO A 122 -1.46 -20.22 -3.58
CA PRO A 122 -0.92 -19.64 -4.82
C PRO A 122 -1.75 -18.49 -5.39
N ALA A 123 -3.02 -18.37 -5.01
CA ALA A 123 -3.90 -17.30 -5.47
C ALA A 123 -3.78 -16.00 -4.65
N VAL A 124 -3.09 -16.02 -3.50
CA VAL A 124 -3.01 -14.86 -2.60
C VAL A 124 -1.56 -14.47 -2.33
N THR A 125 -0.86 -15.09 -1.38
CA THR A 125 0.56 -14.77 -1.13
C THR A 125 1.54 -15.78 -1.71
N ALA A 126 1.08 -16.95 -2.19
CA ALA A 126 1.96 -18.03 -2.65
C ALA A 126 3.08 -18.38 -1.65
N GLY A 127 2.78 -18.31 -0.34
CA GLY A 127 3.75 -18.53 0.74
C GLY A 127 4.76 -17.40 0.97
N HIS A 128 4.71 -16.31 0.20
CA HIS A 128 5.55 -15.14 0.43
C HIS A 128 5.16 -14.40 1.71
N ARG A 129 6.17 -13.88 2.42
CA ARG A 129 5.99 -13.19 3.70
C ARG A 129 5.97 -11.68 3.58
N ALA A 130 6.50 -11.12 2.50
CA ALA A 130 6.46 -9.69 2.25
C ALA A 130 5.55 -9.43 1.06
N LEU A 131 4.64 -8.49 1.25
CA LEU A 131 3.66 -8.10 0.25
C LEU A 131 3.52 -6.59 0.28
N GLY A 132 3.37 -6.00 -0.90
CA GLY A 132 3.33 -4.56 -0.99
C GLY A 132 2.72 -4.07 -2.27
N GLN A 133 2.46 -2.78 -2.25
CA GLN A 133 1.87 -2.07 -3.37
C GLN A 133 2.47 -0.68 -3.51
N LEU A 134 2.52 -0.24 -4.76
CA LEU A 134 2.82 1.14 -5.13
C LEU A 134 1.66 1.65 -5.99
N LEU A 135 0.93 2.63 -5.49
CA LEU A 135 -0.07 3.37 -6.25
C LEU A 135 0.54 4.69 -6.72
N VAL A 136 0.46 4.93 -8.03
CA VAL A 136 0.78 6.24 -8.61
C VAL A 136 -0.47 6.80 -9.27
N VAL A 137 -0.95 7.94 -8.78
CA VAL A 137 -1.98 8.75 -9.41
C VAL A 137 -1.31 9.99 -10.01
N ASP A 138 -1.40 10.15 -11.32
CA ASP A 138 -0.81 11.28 -12.03
C ASP A 138 -1.69 11.67 -13.21
N PRO A 139 -2.24 12.90 -13.27
CA PRO A 139 -3.08 13.36 -14.37
C PRO A 139 -2.49 13.14 -15.77
N ARG A 140 -1.15 13.05 -15.91
CA ARG A 140 -0.50 12.72 -17.19
C ARG A 140 -0.97 11.39 -17.79
N PHE A 141 -1.33 10.42 -16.92
CA PHE A 141 -1.78 9.09 -17.35
C PHE A 141 -3.16 9.11 -18.02
N ALA A 142 -3.89 10.24 -17.97
CA ALA A 142 -5.09 10.40 -18.80
C ALA A 142 -4.75 10.55 -20.30
N GLN A 143 -3.56 11.07 -20.63
CA GLN A 143 -3.11 11.29 -21.99
C GLN A 143 -2.18 10.17 -22.47
N ASP A 144 -1.30 9.69 -21.58
CA ASP A 144 -0.37 8.60 -21.85
C ASP A 144 -0.54 7.51 -20.78
N PRO A 145 -1.56 6.64 -20.92
CA PRO A 145 -1.85 5.64 -19.91
C PRO A 145 -0.72 4.60 -19.84
N PRO A 146 -0.31 4.20 -18.62
CA PRO A 146 0.65 3.13 -18.45
C PRO A 146 0.10 1.83 -19.02
N ARG A 147 0.99 0.93 -19.44
CA ARG A 147 0.62 -0.40 -19.93
C ARG A 147 0.68 -1.42 -18.80
N ALA A 148 -0.21 -2.41 -18.86
CA ALA A 148 -0.07 -3.59 -18.01
C ALA A 148 1.26 -4.29 -18.31
N ALA A 149 1.98 -4.66 -17.27
CA ALA A 149 3.29 -5.27 -17.40
C ALA A 149 3.59 -6.19 -16.21
N LEU A 150 4.30 -7.28 -16.48
CA LEU A 150 4.94 -8.06 -15.43
C LEU A 150 6.27 -7.38 -15.06
N LEU A 151 6.50 -7.19 -13.77
CA LEU A 151 7.72 -6.60 -13.20
C LEU A 151 8.60 -7.65 -12.51
N GLY A 152 8.27 -8.93 -12.72
CA GLY A 152 8.85 -10.10 -12.10
C GLY A 152 7.82 -11.22 -12.04
N GLU A 153 8.22 -12.39 -11.53
CA GLU A 153 7.31 -13.53 -11.36
C GLU A 153 6.13 -13.21 -10.45
N PHE A 154 6.39 -12.46 -9.37
CA PHE A 154 5.40 -12.10 -8.35
C PHE A 154 5.15 -10.59 -8.26
N ALA A 155 5.33 -9.86 -9.36
CA ALA A 155 5.07 -8.42 -9.40
C ALA A 155 4.44 -8.00 -10.72
N ALA A 156 3.41 -7.16 -10.67
CA ALA A 156 2.70 -6.68 -11.86
C ALA A 156 2.31 -5.21 -11.71
N ALA A 157 2.36 -4.49 -12.82
CA ALA A 157 1.77 -3.17 -12.98
C ALA A 157 0.41 -3.29 -13.67
N THR A 158 -0.61 -2.71 -13.05
CA THR A 158 -2.00 -2.75 -13.51
C THR A 158 -2.52 -1.31 -13.65
N PRO A 159 -2.77 -0.84 -14.88
CA PRO A 159 -3.44 0.43 -15.12
C PRO A 159 -4.85 0.40 -14.53
N LEU A 160 -5.27 1.49 -13.88
CA LEU A 160 -6.62 1.63 -13.34
C LEU A 160 -7.53 2.36 -14.34
N ALA A 161 -8.83 2.37 -14.08
CA ALA A 161 -9.82 3.05 -14.93
C ALA A 161 -9.67 4.59 -14.95
N GLY A 162 -8.91 5.16 -13.99
CA GLY A 162 -8.53 6.57 -13.98
C GLY A 162 -7.05 6.78 -14.26
N PRO A 163 -6.52 8.02 -14.09
CA PRO A 163 -5.14 8.36 -14.40
C PRO A 163 -4.18 7.82 -13.32
N ALA A 164 -4.12 6.49 -13.19
CA ALA A 164 -3.37 5.80 -12.16
C ALA A 164 -2.89 4.42 -12.59
N VAL A 165 -1.80 3.98 -11.96
CA VAL A 165 -1.30 2.61 -12.02
C VAL A 165 -1.10 2.08 -10.62
N LEU A 166 -1.52 0.84 -10.41
CA LEU A 166 -1.26 0.08 -9.22
C LEU A 166 -0.21 -0.98 -9.54
N VAL A 167 0.89 -0.97 -8.80
CA VAL A 167 1.84 -2.07 -8.78
C VAL A 167 1.60 -2.90 -7.54
N THR A 168 1.42 -4.20 -7.69
CA THR A 168 1.38 -5.16 -6.58
C THR A 168 2.59 -6.08 -6.67
N ALA A 169 3.13 -6.46 -5.53
CA ALA A 169 4.29 -7.33 -5.46
C ALA A 169 4.26 -8.24 -4.23
N LEU A 170 4.73 -9.48 -4.41
CA LEU A 170 5.05 -10.42 -3.34
C LEU A 170 6.55 -10.72 -3.38
N ALA A 171 7.13 -10.97 -2.21
CA ALA A 171 8.54 -11.26 -2.08
C ALA A 171 8.83 -12.15 -0.85
N PRO A 172 9.94 -12.91 -0.86
CA PRO A 172 10.33 -13.72 0.29
C PRO A 172 10.62 -12.91 1.56
N ASP A 173 11.05 -11.65 1.40
CA ASP A 173 11.40 -10.74 2.49
C ASP A 173 11.19 -9.27 2.10
N ALA A 174 11.28 -8.40 3.11
CA ALA A 174 11.04 -6.96 2.97
C ALA A 174 12.09 -6.25 2.10
N LEU A 175 13.34 -6.74 2.07
CA LEU A 175 14.39 -6.14 1.26
C LEU A 175 14.08 -6.33 -0.22
N ARG A 176 13.77 -7.57 -0.61
CA ARG A 176 13.43 -7.87 -2.01
C ARG A 176 12.15 -7.18 -2.45
N LEU A 177 11.16 -7.06 -1.55
CA LEU A 177 9.96 -6.27 -1.81
C LEU A 177 10.30 -4.80 -2.09
N ARG A 178 11.12 -4.18 -1.22
CA ARG A 178 11.54 -2.78 -1.36
C ARG A 178 12.23 -2.53 -2.69
N GLU A 179 13.14 -3.41 -3.10
CA GLU A 179 13.85 -3.29 -4.39
C GLU A 179 12.88 -3.29 -5.58
N LEU A 180 11.89 -4.18 -5.59
CA LEU A 180 10.87 -4.26 -6.63
C LEU A 180 10.03 -2.98 -6.69
N LEU A 181 9.54 -2.52 -5.52
CA LEU A 181 8.71 -1.32 -5.44
C LEU A 181 9.51 -0.04 -5.75
N ASP A 182 10.78 0.04 -5.39
CA ASP A 182 11.64 1.16 -5.75
C ASP A 182 11.96 1.16 -7.26
N GLY A 183 12.09 -0.01 -7.88
CA GLY A 183 12.17 -0.14 -9.35
C GLY A 183 10.92 0.37 -10.06
N ALA A 184 9.74 -0.05 -9.57
CA ALA A 184 8.47 0.47 -10.04
C ALA A 184 8.34 1.99 -9.83
N MET A 185 8.78 2.49 -8.67
CA MET A 185 8.77 3.91 -8.35
C MET A 185 9.63 4.74 -9.31
N ARG A 186 10.80 4.24 -9.71
CA ARG A 186 11.62 4.90 -10.76
C ARG A 186 10.94 4.92 -12.12
N THR A 187 10.11 3.92 -12.42
CA THR A 187 9.46 3.76 -13.72
C THR A 187 8.20 4.61 -13.84
N TYR A 188 7.34 4.58 -12.83
CA TYR A 188 6.01 5.21 -12.88
C TYR A 188 5.93 6.51 -12.09
N GLY A 189 6.79 6.66 -11.08
CA GLY A 189 6.81 7.81 -10.21
C GLY A 189 7.32 9.08 -10.89
N TRP A 190 7.38 10.11 -10.07
CA TRP A 190 7.89 11.44 -10.36
C TRP A 190 8.57 11.95 -9.13
#